data_AF-A0A0D7KQN8-F1
#
_entry.id   AF-A0A0D7KQN8-F1
#
_cell.length_a   1.000
_cell.length_b   1.000
_cell.length_c   1.000
_cell.angle_alpha   90.00
_cell.angle_beta   90.00
_cell.angle_gamma   90.00
#
_symmetry.space_group_name_H-M   'P 1'
#
loop_
_entity.id
_entity.type
_entity.pdbx_description
1 polymer ?
#
loop_
_entity_poly.entity_id
_entity_poly.type
_entity_poly.pdbx_seq_one_letter_code
_entity_poly.pdbx_strand_id
1 'polypeptide(L)'
;MTKYSKIRMALLIAILILILAALFMYGSTQQEKPAVTPCAAQDDIDKASVPPAKKLEDWAQQYKDIKLVDAHNHSASNRAYDWKLDMMWDKYGVDRIVLFGNVSEPSAVGTDKITWKAYQQYPERFIPFASGIHLLEPSGLKAAKDYLEQGFFGLGELAIASTYSEALAHSIWKTEHPMDGILPDLYALCAEYKAPILMHIDPPEGIPMLKLEEAANKYPDTIFIFGHANAHNSPENIRSLLSEHPNVYADFFAGFTAFNPSSAYKLEDFVPIIKEFPDRFLLSTDSGYGLSSEENAIQAMYMLLDALDDPALIDKIAFGNIERLIRDQPITGTQLAAVRQLENRTGKKYDTANLSKEEASKLLLQAGQPLPGTEDE
;
A
#
# COMPACT_ATOMS: atom_id res chain seq x y z
N MET A 1 44.31 -24.09 -30.44
CA MET A 1 43.40 -23.02 -29.97
C MET A 1 43.17 -22.02 -31.08
N THR A 2 41.92 -21.86 -31.53
CA THR A 2 41.55 -20.90 -32.57
C THR A 2 41.66 -19.46 -32.06
N LYS A 3 41.82 -18.48 -32.96
CA LYS A 3 41.85 -17.04 -32.60
C LYS A 3 40.66 -16.63 -31.73
N TYR A 4 39.49 -17.23 -31.99
CA TYR A 4 38.27 -17.06 -31.20
C TYR A 4 38.36 -17.61 -29.77
N SER A 5 39.05 -18.74 -29.54
CA SER A 5 39.24 -19.29 -28.19
C SER A 5 40.12 -18.39 -27.30
N LYS A 6 41.11 -17.69 -27.89
CA LYS A 6 41.97 -16.75 -27.17
C LYS A 6 41.21 -15.49 -26.75
N ILE A 7 40.33 -14.98 -27.61
CA ILE A 7 39.51 -13.79 -27.32
C ILE A 7 38.49 -14.10 -26.21
N ARG A 8 37.80 -15.24 -26.26
CA ARG A 8 36.86 -15.66 -25.21
C ARG A 8 37.53 -15.84 -23.85
N MET A 9 38.73 -16.44 -23.83
CA MET A 9 39.50 -16.63 -22.61
C MET A 9 40.00 -15.30 -22.02
N ALA A 10 40.42 -14.36 -22.86
CA ALA A 10 40.79 -13.01 -22.41
C ALA A 10 39.61 -12.24 -21.82
N LEU A 11 38.42 -12.36 -22.41
CA LEU A 11 37.19 -11.74 -21.90
C LEU A 11 36.75 -12.32 -20.55
N LEU A 12 36.83 -13.65 -20.40
CA LEU A 12 36.51 -14.31 -19.12
C LEU A 12 37.47 -13.90 -18.00
N ILE A 13 38.76 -13.78 -18.31
CA ILE A 13 39.77 -13.30 -17.35
C ILE A 13 39.48 -11.84 -16.95
N ALA A 14 39.14 -10.97 -17.91
CA ALA A 14 38.82 -9.58 -17.62
C ALA A 14 37.58 -9.44 -16.72
N ILE A 15 36.53 -10.23 -16.98
CA ILE A 15 35.32 -10.27 -16.13
C ILE A 15 35.65 -10.74 -14.72
N LEU A 16 36.48 -11.79 -14.59
CA LEU A 16 36.88 -12.31 -13.28
C LEU A 16 37.68 -11.28 -12.46
N ILE A 17 38.58 -10.53 -13.12
CA ILE A 17 39.35 -9.45 -12.47
C ILE A 17 38.42 -8.33 -11.99
N LEU A 18 37.41 -7.95 -12.78
CA LEU A 18 36.43 -6.93 -12.38
C LEU A 18 35.59 -7.37 -11.18
N ILE A 19 35.16 -8.64 -11.14
CA ILE A 19 34.41 -9.21 -10.00
C ILE A 19 35.28 -9.22 -8.74
N LEU A 20 36.53 -9.65 -8.85
CA LEU A 20 37.46 -9.67 -7.71
C LEU A 20 37.79 -8.26 -7.19
N ALA A 21 37.94 -7.28 -8.08
CA ALA A 21 38.14 -5.88 -7.70
C ALA A 21 36.91 -5.30 -6.99
N ALA A 22 35.69 -5.61 -7.46
CA ALA A 22 34.45 -5.18 -6.83
C ALA A 22 34.29 -5.80 -5.42
N LEU A 23 34.59 -7.09 -5.27
CA LEU A 23 34.56 -7.77 -3.97
C LEU A 23 35.61 -7.22 -2.99
N PHE A 24 36.80 -6.88 -3.48
CA PHE A 24 37.84 -6.25 -2.66
C PHE A 24 37.42 -4.85 -2.19
N MET A 25 36.83 -4.04 -3.08
CA MET A 25 36.32 -2.72 -2.71
C MET A 25 35.16 -2.81 -1.72
N TYR A 26 34.28 -3.82 -1.87
CA TYR A 26 33.16 -4.05 -0.94
C TYR A 26 33.61 -4.56 0.43
N GLY A 27 34.70 -5.33 0.51
CA GLY A 27 35.30 -5.76 1.78
C GLY A 27 36.09 -4.67 2.52
N SER A 28 36.40 -3.56 1.85
CA SER A 28 37.23 -2.47 2.40
C SER A 28 36.42 -1.36 3.08
N THR A 29 35.09 -1.37 2.98
CA THR A 29 34.18 -0.37 3.53
C THR A 29 33.42 -0.85 4.77
N GLN A 30 34.05 -1.67 5.61
CA GLN A 30 33.61 -1.75 7.02
C GLN A 30 34.19 -0.57 7.78
N GLN A 31 33.40 0.49 7.83
CA GLN A 31 33.64 1.67 8.64
C GLN A 31 33.68 1.27 10.13
N GLU A 32 34.77 1.58 10.82
CA GLU A 32 34.91 1.40 12.25
C GLU A 32 33.77 2.12 12.99
N LYS A 33 32.98 1.35 13.74
CA LYS A 33 32.02 1.88 14.72
C LYS A 33 32.80 2.71 15.77
N PRO A 34 32.44 3.97 16.02
CA PRO A 34 33.07 4.72 17.10
C PRO A 34 32.72 4.08 18.45
N ALA A 35 33.75 3.91 19.27
CA ALA A 35 33.67 3.39 20.62
C ALA A 35 32.79 4.30 21.50
N VAL A 36 31.71 3.72 22.04
CA VAL A 36 30.88 4.38 23.05
C VAL A 36 31.48 4.04 24.42
N THR A 37 31.86 5.09 25.15
CA THR A 37 32.35 5.06 26.52
C THR A 37 31.28 4.46 27.46
N PRO A 38 31.64 3.52 28.35
CA PRO A 38 30.67 2.87 29.24
C PRO A 38 30.33 3.79 30.41
N CYS A 39 29.05 4.08 30.59
CA CYS A 39 28.54 4.64 31.84
C CYS A 39 28.03 3.47 32.71
N ALA A 40 28.59 3.36 33.89
CA ALA A 40 28.25 2.36 34.89
C ALA A 40 26.96 2.75 35.62
N ALA A 41 25.98 1.82 35.63
CA ALA A 41 25.12 1.48 36.76
C ALA A 41 24.15 0.38 36.29
N GLN A 42 24.57 -0.88 36.40
CA GLN A 42 23.67 -2.02 36.40
C GLN A 42 23.27 -2.25 37.85
N ASP A 43 22.06 -1.82 38.20
CA ASP A 43 21.31 -2.42 39.30
C ASP A 43 20.31 -3.41 38.69
N ASP A 44 20.33 -4.60 39.26
CA ASP A 44 19.50 -5.76 38.92
C ASP A 44 18.02 -5.40 38.84
N ILE A 45 17.46 -5.49 37.63
CA ILE A 45 16.02 -5.70 37.45
C ILE A 45 15.86 -7.16 37.07
N ASP A 46 15.33 -7.91 38.03
CA ASP A 46 14.79 -9.25 37.85
C ASP A 46 14.05 -9.35 36.52
N LYS A 47 14.50 -10.30 35.69
CA LYS A 47 13.77 -10.78 34.53
C LYS A 47 12.44 -11.35 35.01
N ALA A 48 11.41 -10.50 35.09
CA ALA A 48 10.05 -10.93 34.94
C ALA A 48 9.96 -11.63 33.57
N SER A 49 9.82 -12.95 33.58
CA SER A 49 9.58 -13.72 32.37
C SER A 49 8.26 -13.25 31.77
N VAL A 50 8.36 -12.36 30.78
CA VAL A 50 7.22 -12.00 29.92
C VAL A 50 6.66 -13.33 29.38
N PRO A 51 5.35 -13.61 29.56
CA PRO A 51 4.74 -14.80 28.99
C PRO A 51 5.11 -14.88 27.50
N PRO A 52 5.39 -16.06 26.93
CA PRO A 52 5.74 -16.15 25.52
C PRO A 52 4.62 -15.48 24.72
N ALA A 53 4.97 -14.43 23.98
CA ALA A 53 4.04 -13.73 23.13
C ALA A 53 3.32 -14.76 22.26
N LYS A 54 1.99 -14.70 22.25
CA LYS A 54 1.13 -15.53 21.43
C LYS A 54 1.65 -15.52 19.98
N LYS A 55 1.85 -16.70 19.38
CA LYS A 55 2.45 -16.81 18.04
C LYS A 55 1.44 -16.35 16.99
N LEU A 56 1.93 -15.95 15.81
CA LEU A 56 1.07 -15.55 14.69
C LEU A 56 0.07 -16.65 14.31
N GLU A 57 0.46 -17.93 14.31
CA GLU A 57 -0.47 -19.03 14.05
C GLU A 57 -1.64 -19.08 15.04
N ASP A 58 -1.37 -18.80 16.32
CA ASP A 58 -2.41 -18.76 17.35
C ASP A 58 -3.33 -17.53 17.16
N TRP A 59 -2.78 -16.41 16.66
CA TRP A 59 -3.56 -15.22 16.30
C TRP A 59 -4.50 -15.49 15.14
N ALA A 60 -3.96 -15.99 14.03
CA ALA A 60 -4.74 -16.36 12.85
C ALA A 60 -5.83 -17.39 13.20
N GLN A 61 -5.52 -18.37 14.05
CA GLN A 61 -6.49 -19.37 14.49
C GLN A 61 -7.61 -18.79 15.37
N GLN A 62 -7.32 -17.79 16.22
CA GLN A 62 -8.34 -17.09 17.02
C GLN A 62 -9.29 -16.27 16.14
N TYR A 63 -8.76 -15.62 15.10
CA TYR A 63 -9.50 -14.69 14.24
C TYR A 63 -9.91 -15.28 12.88
N LYS A 64 -9.83 -16.61 12.70
CA LYS A 64 -10.10 -17.30 11.43
C LYS A 64 -11.47 -17.03 10.79
N ASP A 65 -12.45 -16.59 11.59
CA ASP A 65 -13.83 -16.34 11.14
C ASP A 65 -14.05 -14.85 10.81
N ILE A 66 -13.05 -13.99 11.07
CA ILE A 66 -13.02 -12.59 10.67
C ILE A 66 -12.37 -12.49 9.30
N LYS A 67 -13.00 -11.73 8.41
CA LYS A 67 -12.36 -11.37 7.14
C LYS A 67 -11.31 -10.31 7.37
N LEU A 68 -10.16 -10.44 6.71
CA LEU A 68 -9.05 -9.50 6.83
C LEU A 68 -8.60 -9.02 5.45
N VAL A 69 -8.59 -7.70 5.26
CA VAL A 69 -7.97 -7.03 4.13
C VAL A 69 -6.71 -6.33 4.59
N ASP A 70 -5.60 -6.59 3.91
CA ASP A 70 -4.43 -5.72 3.99
C ASP A 70 -4.62 -4.53 3.06
N ALA A 71 -4.88 -3.34 3.63
CA ALA A 71 -5.20 -2.14 2.87
C ALA A 71 -3.99 -1.46 2.21
N HIS A 72 -2.76 -1.93 2.45
CA HIS A 72 -1.55 -1.32 1.91
C HIS A 72 -0.41 -2.35 1.78
N ASN A 73 -0.11 -2.79 0.55
CA ASN A 73 0.94 -3.78 0.30
C ASN A 73 1.69 -3.58 -1.05
N HIS A 74 3.01 -3.51 -1.02
CA HIS A 74 3.90 -3.31 -2.18
C HIS A 74 4.44 -4.61 -2.82
N SER A 75 3.82 -5.76 -2.60
CA SER A 75 4.36 -7.04 -3.10
C SER A 75 4.34 -7.21 -4.63
N ALA A 76 3.78 -6.27 -5.42
CA ALA A 76 3.93 -6.27 -6.87
C ALA A 76 5.31 -5.76 -7.32
N SER A 77 5.97 -4.92 -6.52
CA SER A 77 7.29 -4.30 -6.78
C SER A 77 8.37 -5.30 -7.18
N ASN A 78 8.32 -6.50 -6.61
CA ASN A 78 9.27 -7.59 -6.83
C ASN A 78 8.58 -8.92 -7.15
N ARG A 79 7.28 -8.90 -7.49
CA ARG A 79 6.44 -10.10 -7.70
C ARG A 79 6.40 -11.06 -6.50
N ALA A 80 6.64 -10.56 -5.28
CA ALA A 80 6.55 -11.41 -4.09
C ALA A 80 5.13 -11.94 -3.83
N TYR A 81 4.08 -11.30 -4.39
CA TYR A 81 2.70 -11.76 -4.24
C TYR A 81 2.49 -13.22 -4.73
N ASP A 82 3.27 -13.67 -5.74
CA ASP A 82 3.14 -15.01 -6.32
C ASP A 82 3.32 -16.12 -5.28
N TRP A 83 4.32 -15.99 -4.38
CA TRP A 83 4.58 -16.98 -3.34
C TRP A 83 3.89 -16.64 -2.02
N LYS A 84 3.69 -15.34 -1.72
CA LYS A 84 3.05 -14.89 -0.48
C LYS A 84 1.60 -15.31 -0.39
N LEU A 85 0.90 -15.42 -1.52
CA LEU A 85 -0.50 -15.85 -1.58
C LEU A 85 -0.70 -17.16 -0.79
N ASP A 86 -0.03 -18.23 -1.19
CA ASP A 86 -0.24 -19.55 -0.60
C ASP A 86 0.57 -19.75 0.69
N MET A 87 1.79 -19.18 0.77
CA MET A 87 2.73 -19.49 1.85
C MET A 87 2.57 -18.60 3.08
N MET A 88 1.88 -17.46 2.95
CA MET A 88 1.77 -16.46 4.01
C MET A 88 0.34 -15.96 4.18
N TRP A 89 -0.26 -15.32 3.18
CA TRP A 89 -1.57 -14.71 3.30
C TRP A 89 -2.67 -15.75 3.55
N ASP A 90 -2.70 -16.84 2.79
CA ASP A 90 -3.63 -17.95 3.03
C ASP A 90 -3.38 -18.63 4.39
N LYS A 91 -2.11 -18.84 4.72
CA LYS A 91 -1.71 -19.46 5.99
C LYS A 91 -2.20 -18.65 7.20
N TYR A 92 -2.16 -17.32 7.11
CA TYR A 92 -2.46 -16.43 8.21
C TYR A 92 -3.79 -15.69 8.08
N GLY A 93 -4.68 -16.10 7.18
CA GLY A 93 -6.05 -15.59 7.08
C GLY A 93 -6.16 -14.17 6.54
N VAL A 94 -5.29 -13.76 5.62
CA VAL A 94 -5.42 -12.48 4.88
C VAL A 94 -6.22 -12.74 3.60
N ASP A 95 -7.50 -12.37 3.60
CA ASP A 95 -8.44 -12.66 2.52
C ASP A 95 -8.17 -11.83 1.27
N ARG A 96 -7.92 -10.52 1.42
CA ARG A 96 -7.68 -9.61 0.30
C ARG A 96 -6.52 -8.66 0.55
N ILE A 97 -5.93 -8.18 -0.53
CA ILE A 97 -4.77 -7.30 -0.50
C ILE A 97 -5.01 -6.15 -1.47
N VAL A 98 -4.97 -4.92 -0.95
CA VAL A 98 -4.79 -3.74 -1.80
C VAL A 98 -3.34 -3.73 -2.22
N LEU A 99 -3.13 -3.98 -3.51
CA LEU A 99 -1.82 -4.30 -4.06
C LEU A 99 -1.26 -3.10 -4.83
N PHE A 100 -0.02 -2.78 -4.51
CA PHE A 100 0.75 -1.66 -5.01
C PHE A 100 2.06 -2.14 -5.64
N GLY A 101 2.55 -1.37 -6.61
CA GLY A 101 3.89 -1.50 -7.17
C GLY A 101 4.89 -0.59 -6.46
N ASN A 102 5.95 -0.20 -7.19
CA ASN A 102 6.87 0.84 -6.77
C ASN A 102 6.16 2.20 -6.69
N VAL A 103 6.77 3.18 -6.01
CA VAL A 103 6.10 4.42 -5.61
C VAL A 103 6.69 5.64 -6.32
N SER A 104 5.86 6.35 -7.09
CA SER A 104 6.18 7.66 -7.69
C SER A 104 7.51 7.72 -8.47
N GLU A 105 7.82 6.68 -9.24
CA GLU A 105 9.02 6.63 -10.08
C GLU A 105 8.76 5.87 -11.40
N PRO A 106 9.62 5.98 -12.43
CA PRO A 106 9.39 5.30 -13.71
C PRO A 106 9.16 3.78 -13.61
N SER A 107 9.81 3.10 -12.67
CA SER A 107 9.60 1.68 -12.40
C SER A 107 8.17 1.36 -11.97
N ALA A 108 7.48 2.29 -11.30
CA ALA A 108 6.10 2.13 -10.84
C ALA A 108 5.14 1.79 -11.99
N VAL A 109 5.34 2.40 -13.17
CA VAL A 109 4.55 2.08 -14.38
C VAL A 109 4.67 0.60 -14.76
N GLY A 110 5.88 0.03 -14.64
CA GLY A 110 6.12 -1.38 -14.92
C GLY A 110 5.50 -2.30 -13.88
N THR A 111 5.55 -1.92 -12.61
CA THR A 111 5.00 -2.72 -11.50
C THR A 111 3.48 -2.59 -11.38
N ASP A 112 2.86 -1.50 -11.80
CA ASP A 112 1.39 -1.39 -11.90
C ASP A 112 0.83 -2.41 -12.90
N LYS A 113 1.55 -2.69 -13.99
CA LYS A 113 1.18 -3.79 -14.91
C LYS A 113 1.20 -5.16 -14.20
N ILE A 114 2.08 -5.33 -13.23
CA ILE A 114 2.16 -6.56 -12.42
C ILE A 114 0.96 -6.63 -11.48
N THR A 115 0.65 -5.52 -10.80
CA THR A 115 -0.55 -5.35 -9.98
C THR A 115 -1.82 -5.70 -10.77
N TRP A 116 -1.93 -5.17 -11.99
CA TRP A 116 -3.07 -5.45 -12.87
C TRP A 116 -3.17 -6.93 -13.23
N LYS A 117 -2.05 -7.57 -13.62
CA LYS A 117 -2.01 -9.00 -13.93
C LYS A 117 -2.43 -9.86 -12.73
N ALA A 118 -1.99 -9.51 -11.52
CA ALA A 118 -2.39 -10.19 -10.30
C ALA A 118 -3.91 -10.11 -10.10
N TYR A 119 -4.50 -8.94 -10.28
CA TYR A 119 -5.96 -8.75 -10.20
C TYR A 119 -6.72 -9.56 -11.25
N GLN A 120 -6.26 -9.58 -12.50
CA GLN A 120 -6.90 -10.37 -13.53
C GLN A 120 -6.90 -11.88 -13.23
N GLN A 121 -5.80 -12.37 -12.65
CA GLN A 121 -5.65 -13.78 -12.30
C GLN A 121 -6.45 -14.15 -11.05
N TYR A 122 -6.50 -13.24 -10.06
CA TYR A 122 -7.13 -13.47 -8.76
C TYR A 122 -7.98 -12.26 -8.32
N PRO A 123 -9.11 -11.98 -9.00
CA PRO A 123 -9.90 -10.76 -8.77
C PRO A 123 -10.58 -10.72 -7.40
N GLU A 124 -10.76 -11.88 -6.77
CA GLU A 124 -11.27 -11.98 -5.40
C GLU A 124 -10.19 -11.77 -4.33
N ARG A 125 -8.90 -11.74 -4.71
CA ARG A 125 -7.76 -11.61 -3.78
C ARG A 125 -7.10 -10.25 -3.82
N PHE A 126 -7.07 -9.61 -4.99
CA PHE A 126 -6.34 -8.35 -5.16
C PHE A 126 -7.28 -7.18 -5.46
N ILE A 127 -6.92 -6.03 -4.91
CA ILE A 127 -7.54 -4.74 -5.21
C ILE A 127 -6.43 -3.85 -5.80
N PRO A 128 -6.39 -3.66 -7.13
CA PRO A 128 -5.29 -2.94 -7.77
C PRO A 128 -5.36 -1.43 -7.52
N PHE A 129 -4.27 -0.86 -6.99
CA PHE A 129 -4.01 0.58 -6.95
C PHE A 129 -2.79 0.92 -7.80
N ALA A 130 -2.79 2.12 -8.40
CA ALA A 130 -1.76 2.56 -9.35
C ALA A 130 -0.88 3.67 -8.77
N SER A 131 0.45 3.45 -8.81
CA SER A 131 1.46 4.39 -8.31
C SER A 131 2.28 5.06 -9.41
N GLY A 132 2.23 4.55 -10.65
CA GLY A 132 2.99 4.98 -11.82
C GLY A 132 2.50 6.29 -12.44
N ILE A 133 2.37 7.32 -11.61
CA ILE A 133 1.82 8.61 -11.97
C ILE A 133 2.89 9.68 -11.75
N HIS A 134 3.24 10.40 -12.83
CA HIS A 134 4.19 11.49 -12.76
C HIS A 134 3.52 12.75 -12.20
N LEU A 135 3.75 13.09 -10.92
CA LEU A 135 3.00 14.15 -10.24
C LEU A 135 3.37 15.58 -10.64
N LEU A 136 4.51 15.75 -11.32
CA LEU A 136 5.00 17.06 -11.74
C LEU A 136 4.72 17.41 -13.21
N GLU A 137 4.07 16.51 -13.96
CA GLU A 137 3.87 16.66 -15.41
C GLU A 137 2.41 16.38 -15.80
N PRO A 138 1.82 17.11 -16.76
CA PRO A 138 0.44 16.87 -17.20
C PRO A 138 0.17 15.46 -17.73
N SER A 139 1.21 14.75 -18.20
CA SER A 139 1.10 13.36 -18.63
C SER A 139 0.68 12.42 -17.50
N GLY A 140 1.01 12.74 -16.25
CA GLY A 140 0.57 11.98 -15.08
C GLY A 140 -0.95 11.98 -14.92
N LEU A 141 -1.62 13.10 -15.20
CA LEU A 141 -3.09 13.19 -15.11
C LEU A 141 -3.76 12.28 -16.14
N LYS A 142 -3.18 12.20 -17.35
CA LYS A 142 -3.64 11.26 -18.37
C LYS A 142 -3.44 9.81 -17.91
N ALA A 143 -2.27 9.47 -17.39
CA ALA A 143 -1.96 8.12 -16.91
C ALA A 143 -2.92 7.70 -15.77
N ALA A 144 -3.19 8.59 -14.82
CA ALA A 144 -4.15 8.36 -13.74
C ALA A 144 -5.55 8.05 -14.29
N LYS A 145 -6.03 8.83 -15.26
CA LYS A 145 -7.32 8.58 -15.90
C LYS A 145 -7.32 7.23 -16.64
N ASP A 146 -6.26 6.92 -17.37
CA ASP A 146 -6.13 5.65 -18.09
C ASP A 146 -6.21 4.46 -17.12
N TYR A 147 -5.54 4.51 -15.95
CA TYR A 147 -5.63 3.48 -14.91
C TYR A 147 -7.04 3.34 -14.33
N LEU A 148 -7.70 4.47 -14.02
CA LEU A 148 -9.06 4.44 -13.48
C LEU A 148 -10.04 3.85 -14.49
N GLU A 149 -9.96 4.25 -15.76
CA GLU A 149 -10.76 3.69 -16.85
C GLU A 149 -10.45 2.21 -17.11
N GLN A 150 -9.19 1.80 -16.93
CA GLN A 150 -8.75 0.42 -17.00
C GLN A 150 -9.48 -0.47 -15.98
N GLY A 151 -9.78 0.09 -14.80
CA GLY A 151 -10.49 -0.58 -13.72
C GLY A 151 -9.72 -0.63 -12.40
N PHE A 152 -8.60 0.10 -12.27
CA PHE A 152 -7.97 0.30 -10.96
C PHE A 152 -8.95 0.96 -9.99
N PHE A 153 -8.89 0.55 -8.73
CA PHE A 153 -9.83 1.01 -7.71
C PHE A 153 -9.35 2.26 -6.99
N GLY A 154 -8.07 2.60 -7.07
CA GLY A 154 -7.53 3.78 -6.42
C GLY A 154 -6.19 4.16 -7.02
N LEU A 155 -5.73 5.34 -6.62
CA LEU A 155 -4.41 5.85 -6.94
C LEU A 155 -3.57 5.84 -5.66
N GLY A 156 -2.28 5.63 -5.82
CA GLY A 156 -1.34 5.52 -4.72
C GLY A 156 -0.61 4.20 -4.73
N GLU A 157 0.35 4.00 -3.82
CA GLU A 157 0.92 5.04 -2.95
C GLU A 157 1.60 6.10 -3.81
N LEU A 158 1.33 7.37 -3.50
CA LEU A 158 1.96 8.53 -4.14
C LEU A 158 2.84 9.23 -3.11
N ALA A 159 4.12 9.44 -3.46
CA ALA A 159 5.05 10.19 -2.63
C ALA A 159 4.72 11.69 -2.67
N ILE A 160 4.26 12.24 -1.55
CA ILE A 160 3.82 13.64 -1.45
C ILE A 160 4.48 14.29 -0.24
N ALA A 161 5.28 15.33 -0.45
CA ALA A 161 6.01 16.01 0.62
C ALA A 161 6.96 15.12 1.44
N SER A 162 7.24 13.89 0.99
CA SER A 162 8.03 12.91 1.74
C SER A 162 9.47 13.40 1.97
N THR A 163 9.85 13.64 3.23
CA THR A 163 11.09 14.36 3.57
C THR A 163 12.11 13.50 4.30
N TYR A 164 11.65 12.65 5.20
CA TYR A 164 12.44 11.80 6.09
C TYR A 164 12.39 10.32 5.72
N SER A 165 11.45 9.88 4.90
CA SER A 165 11.40 8.50 4.36
C SER A 165 12.67 8.17 3.57
N GLU A 166 13.43 7.17 4.01
CA GLU A 166 14.63 6.73 3.29
C GLU A 166 14.29 6.24 1.87
N ALA A 167 13.13 5.59 1.71
CA ALA A 167 12.68 5.08 0.42
C ALA A 167 12.19 6.19 -0.52
N LEU A 168 11.50 7.20 0.00
CA LEU A 168 10.71 8.12 -0.84
C LEU A 168 11.23 9.57 -0.85
N ALA A 169 12.13 9.96 0.05
CA ALA A 169 12.65 11.33 0.13
C ALA A 169 13.33 11.80 -1.17
N HIS A 170 13.87 10.87 -1.96
CA HIS A 170 14.55 11.15 -3.23
C HIS A 170 13.77 10.70 -4.47
N SER A 171 12.50 10.33 -4.31
CA SER A 171 11.63 9.97 -5.42
C SER A 171 11.50 11.13 -6.41
N ILE A 172 11.72 10.84 -7.70
CA ILE A 172 11.82 11.88 -8.75
C ILE A 172 10.48 12.41 -9.23
N TRP A 173 9.36 11.71 -8.95
CA TRP A 173 8.01 12.22 -9.24
C TRP A 173 7.29 12.70 -7.99
N LYS A 174 8.00 12.87 -6.86
CA LYS A 174 7.46 13.39 -5.61
C LYS A 174 7.12 14.88 -5.74
N THR A 175 6.03 15.29 -5.10
CA THR A 175 5.65 16.71 -4.95
C THR A 175 6.19 17.34 -3.67
N GLU A 176 6.26 18.66 -3.60
CA GLU A 176 6.72 19.38 -2.41
C GLU A 176 5.67 19.39 -1.29
N HIS A 177 4.38 19.43 -1.64
CA HIS A 177 3.26 19.41 -0.70
C HIS A 177 1.97 18.88 -1.34
N PRO A 178 0.94 18.50 -0.57
CA PRO A 178 -0.37 18.02 -1.06
C PRO A 178 -1.21 18.96 -1.94
N MET A 179 -0.64 20.07 -2.43
CA MET A 179 -1.33 21.03 -3.30
C MET A 179 -0.43 21.46 -4.48
N ASP A 180 0.66 20.72 -4.70
CA ASP A 180 1.68 20.98 -5.70
C ASP A 180 1.49 20.08 -6.94
N GLY A 181 2.10 20.48 -8.05
CA GLY A 181 2.05 19.75 -9.32
C GLY A 181 0.62 19.53 -9.82
N ILE A 182 0.33 18.31 -10.28
CA ILE A 182 -0.99 17.93 -10.79
C ILE A 182 -1.96 17.45 -9.71
N LEU A 183 -1.58 17.46 -8.43
CA LEU A 183 -2.41 16.92 -7.35
C LEU A 183 -3.82 17.54 -7.28
N PRO A 184 -3.99 18.87 -7.39
CA PRO A 184 -5.32 19.48 -7.42
C PRO A 184 -6.24 18.92 -8.53
N ASP A 185 -5.68 18.62 -9.70
CA ASP A 185 -6.44 18.03 -10.82
C ASP A 185 -6.68 16.52 -10.61
N LEU A 186 -5.71 15.81 -10.00
CA LEU A 186 -5.88 14.41 -9.60
C LEU A 186 -6.98 14.24 -8.57
N TYR A 187 -7.15 15.17 -7.62
CA TYR A 187 -8.20 15.11 -6.62
C TYR A 187 -9.58 15.23 -7.26
N ALA A 188 -9.76 16.19 -8.17
CA ALA A 188 -10.99 16.33 -8.95
C ALA A 188 -11.29 15.08 -9.78
N LEU A 189 -10.27 14.49 -10.41
CA LEU A 189 -10.40 13.23 -11.13
C LEU A 189 -10.81 12.07 -10.20
N CYS A 190 -10.15 11.92 -9.05
CA CYS A 190 -10.50 10.89 -8.07
C CYS A 190 -11.94 11.01 -7.58
N ALA A 191 -12.44 12.23 -7.37
CA ALA A 191 -13.83 12.50 -7.00
C ALA A 191 -14.81 12.05 -8.09
N GLU A 192 -14.51 12.31 -9.38
CA GLU A 192 -15.34 11.88 -10.52
C GLU A 192 -15.52 10.35 -10.54
N TYR A 193 -14.44 9.60 -10.27
CA TYR A 193 -14.45 8.13 -10.27
C TYR A 193 -14.82 7.52 -8.91
N LYS A 194 -15.03 8.36 -7.89
CA LYS A 194 -15.12 7.96 -6.47
C LYS A 194 -13.98 7.05 -6.02
N ALA A 195 -12.81 7.21 -6.63
CA ALA A 195 -11.63 6.41 -6.34
C ALA A 195 -10.83 7.08 -5.22
N PRO A 196 -10.42 6.35 -4.17
CA PRO A 196 -9.51 6.90 -3.17
C PRO A 196 -8.11 7.18 -3.73
N ILE A 197 -7.44 8.14 -3.10
CA ILE A 197 -6.03 8.47 -3.32
C ILE A 197 -5.23 8.26 -2.03
N LEU A 198 -4.29 7.31 -2.06
CA LEU A 198 -3.37 7.03 -0.96
C LEU A 198 -2.09 7.85 -1.10
N MET A 199 -1.79 8.61 -0.05
CA MET A 199 -0.74 9.61 -0.03
C MET A 199 0.27 9.32 1.08
N HIS A 200 1.52 9.11 0.70
CA HIS A 200 2.64 9.12 1.64
C HIS A 200 2.99 10.56 1.97
N ILE A 201 2.85 10.97 3.22
CA ILE A 201 3.21 12.31 3.68
C ILE A 201 4.04 12.20 4.96
N ASP A 202 5.27 12.70 4.92
CA ASP A 202 6.13 12.77 6.10
C ASP A 202 7.01 14.04 6.04
N PRO A 203 7.15 14.79 7.16
CA PRO A 203 6.62 14.50 8.49
C PRO A 203 5.09 14.65 8.62
N PRO A 204 4.47 13.98 9.61
CA PRO A 204 3.04 14.07 9.89
C PRO A 204 2.68 15.35 10.67
N GLU A 205 3.35 16.47 10.37
CA GLU A 205 3.16 17.77 11.00
C GLU A 205 3.61 18.91 10.08
N GLY A 206 3.34 20.16 10.47
CA GLY A 206 3.83 21.34 9.77
C GLY A 206 3.19 21.57 8.40
N ILE A 207 3.96 22.14 7.47
CA ILE A 207 3.47 22.53 6.13
C ILE A 207 2.84 21.36 5.34
N PRO A 208 3.42 20.14 5.31
CA PRO A 208 2.78 19.01 4.63
C PRO A 208 1.35 18.76 5.09
N MET A 209 1.11 18.73 6.40
CA MET A 209 -0.22 18.49 6.96
C MET A 209 -1.16 19.68 6.78
N LEU A 210 -0.68 20.92 6.95
CA LEU A 210 -1.49 22.11 6.65
C LEU A 210 -1.99 22.12 5.20
N LYS A 211 -1.17 21.62 4.27
CA LYS A 211 -1.54 21.50 2.86
C LYS A 211 -2.43 20.31 2.57
N LEU A 212 -2.33 19.21 3.32
CA LEU A 212 -3.32 18.12 3.28
C LEU A 212 -4.70 18.63 3.73
N GLU A 213 -4.76 19.37 4.82
CA GLU A 213 -6.03 19.95 5.31
C GLU A 213 -6.60 20.98 4.31
N GLU A 214 -5.75 21.78 3.66
CA GLU A 214 -6.18 22.66 2.56
C GLU A 214 -6.79 21.85 1.40
N ALA A 215 -6.14 20.76 1.00
CA ALA A 215 -6.63 19.86 -0.05
C ALA A 215 -7.97 19.23 0.34
N ALA A 216 -8.08 18.66 1.54
CA ALA A 216 -9.29 18.03 2.04
C ALA A 216 -10.49 18.99 2.07
N ASN A 217 -10.27 20.23 2.49
CA ASN A 217 -11.28 21.29 2.50
C ASN A 217 -11.70 21.73 1.09
N LYS A 218 -10.74 21.88 0.17
CA LYS A 218 -11.01 22.37 -1.19
C LYS A 218 -11.63 21.31 -2.09
N TYR A 219 -11.37 20.03 -1.79
CA TYR A 219 -11.84 18.87 -2.55
C TYR A 219 -12.65 17.92 -1.66
N PRO A 220 -13.81 18.35 -1.13
CA PRO A 220 -14.58 17.58 -0.15
C PRO A 220 -15.13 16.25 -0.69
N ASP A 221 -15.27 16.12 -2.01
CA ASP A 221 -15.75 14.90 -2.69
C ASP A 221 -14.63 13.88 -2.98
N THR A 222 -13.36 14.26 -2.76
CA THR A 222 -12.21 13.36 -2.94
C THR A 222 -11.98 12.56 -1.67
N ILE A 223 -11.82 11.25 -1.81
CA ILE A 223 -11.50 10.35 -0.70
C ILE A 223 -9.97 10.30 -0.54
N PHE A 224 -9.45 10.94 0.50
CA PHE A 224 -8.03 10.92 0.82
C PHE A 224 -7.72 9.76 1.78
N ILE A 225 -6.64 9.03 1.55
CA ILE A 225 -6.09 8.08 2.51
C ILE A 225 -4.70 8.59 2.90
N PHE A 226 -4.54 8.99 4.16
CA PHE A 226 -3.25 9.36 4.72
C PHE A 226 -2.47 8.09 5.06
N GLY A 227 -1.44 7.80 4.27
CA GLY A 227 -0.58 6.63 4.37
C GLY A 227 0.11 6.55 5.73
N HIS A 228 0.09 5.36 6.34
CA HIS A 228 0.71 5.06 7.64
C HIS A 228 0.48 6.16 8.69
N ALA A 229 -0.77 6.62 8.85
CA ALA A 229 -1.14 7.79 9.65
C ALA A 229 -0.66 7.74 11.11
N ASN A 230 -0.37 6.55 11.64
CA ASN A 230 0.18 6.29 12.98
C ASN A 230 1.72 6.36 13.07
N ALA A 231 2.44 6.29 11.95
CA ALA A 231 3.89 6.30 11.94
C ALA A 231 4.42 7.68 12.34
N HIS A 232 5.18 7.74 13.44
CA HIS A 232 5.71 8.97 14.02
C HIS A 232 4.66 10.06 14.32
N ASN A 233 3.39 9.67 14.52
CA ASN A 233 2.28 10.59 14.72
C ASN A 233 1.48 10.24 15.97
N SER A 234 0.84 11.25 16.59
CA SER A 234 0.06 11.05 17.80
C SER A 234 -1.41 10.69 17.51
N PRO A 235 -2.07 9.94 18.41
CA PRO A 235 -3.52 9.75 18.34
C PRO A 235 -4.30 11.08 18.29
N GLU A 236 -3.85 12.09 19.03
CA GLU A 236 -4.47 13.42 19.07
C GLU A 236 -4.40 14.16 17.73
N ASN A 237 -3.28 14.10 17.03
CA ASN A 237 -3.13 14.70 15.71
C ASN A 237 -4.09 14.02 14.71
N ILE A 238 -4.17 12.68 14.75
CA ILE A 238 -5.11 11.92 13.92
C ILE A 238 -6.55 12.28 14.27
N ARG A 239 -6.89 12.37 15.57
CA ARG A 239 -8.23 12.79 16.03
C ARG A 239 -8.61 14.14 15.43
N SER A 240 -7.72 15.14 15.52
CA SER A 240 -7.95 16.48 14.99
C SER A 240 -8.15 16.47 13.48
N LEU A 241 -7.36 15.69 12.75
CA LEU A 241 -7.50 15.55 11.30
C LEU A 241 -8.84 14.92 10.92
N LEU A 242 -9.22 13.82 11.57
CA LEU A 242 -10.43 13.08 11.23
C LEU A 242 -11.72 13.81 11.67
N SER A 243 -11.67 14.61 12.73
CA SER A 243 -12.83 15.39 13.19
C SER A 243 -13.20 16.53 12.24
N GLU A 244 -12.20 17.19 11.65
CA GLU A 244 -12.41 18.32 10.75
C GLU A 244 -12.65 17.88 9.30
N HIS A 245 -12.08 16.75 8.88
CA HIS A 245 -12.05 16.34 7.47
C HIS A 245 -12.78 15.00 7.23
N PRO A 246 -14.10 15.01 6.95
CA PRO A 246 -14.93 13.81 6.79
C PRO A 246 -14.58 12.96 5.56
N ASN A 247 -13.67 13.44 4.71
CA ASN A 247 -13.18 12.79 3.50
C ASN A 247 -11.72 12.27 3.61
N VAL A 248 -11.03 12.49 4.74
CA VAL A 248 -9.71 11.90 5.06
C VAL A 248 -9.77 10.61 5.90
N TYR A 249 -9.23 9.51 5.38
CA TYR A 249 -9.10 8.20 6.04
C TYR A 249 -7.68 8.01 6.55
N ALA A 250 -7.52 7.25 7.63
CA ALA A 250 -6.23 6.85 8.18
C ALA A 250 -5.89 5.42 7.72
N ASP A 251 -4.83 5.29 6.92
CA ASP A 251 -4.15 4.00 6.75
C ASP A 251 -3.34 3.72 8.03
N PHE A 252 -3.63 2.61 8.70
CA PHE A 252 -3.08 2.27 10.00
C PHE A 252 -2.12 1.08 9.88
N PHE A 253 -0.83 1.39 9.83
CA PHE A 253 0.24 0.40 9.80
C PHE A 253 0.53 -0.10 11.23
N ALA A 254 -0.28 -1.04 11.72
CA ALA A 254 -0.20 -1.55 13.09
C ALA A 254 1.18 -2.11 13.46
N GLY A 255 1.88 -2.70 12.48
CA GLY A 255 3.22 -3.25 12.64
C GLY A 255 4.24 -2.21 13.09
N PHE A 256 4.16 -0.98 12.57
CA PHE A 256 5.01 0.12 13.02
C PHE A 256 4.80 0.38 14.52
N THR A 257 3.55 0.56 14.95
CA THR A 257 3.25 0.85 16.36
C THR A 257 3.65 -0.29 17.30
N ALA A 258 3.43 -1.54 16.90
CA ALA A 258 3.67 -2.70 17.75
C ALA A 258 5.15 -3.09 17.85
N PHE A 259 5.91 -2.96 16.76
CA PHE A 259 7.23 -3.59 16.64
C PHE A 259 8.35 -2.65 16.21
N ASN A 260 8.06 -1.44 15.70
CA ASN A 260 9.12 -0.50 15.38
C ASN A 260 9.60 0.22 16.65
N PRO A 261 10.91 0.17 16.99
CA PRO A 261 11.44 0.81 18.19
C PRO A 261 11.34 2.35 18.16
N SER A 262 11.08 2.93 16.99
CA SER A 262 10.88 4.37 16.83
C SER A 262 9.45 4.82 17.09
N SER A 263 8.51 3.89 17.33
CA SER A 263 7.15 4.24 17.76
C SER A 263 7.18 4.81 19.17
N ALA A 264 6.54 5.97 19.34
CA ALA A 264 6.35 6.59 20.65
C ALA A 264 5.08 6.09 21.38
N TYR A 265 4.24 5.31 20.69
CA TYR A 265 2.91 4.91 21.14
C TYR A 265 2.74 3.39 21.07
N LYS A 266 1.71 2.89 21.74
CA LYS A 266 1.25 1.50 21.71
C LYS A 266 -0.07 1.41 20.95
N LEU A 267 -0.47 0.20 20.56
CA LEU A 267 -1.72 -0.02 19.83
C LEU A 267 -2.93 0.46 20.64
N GLU A 268 -2.91 0.26 21.96
CA GLU A 268 -3.97 0.65 22.88
C GLU A 268 -4.20 2.16 22.92
N ASP A 269 -3.17 2.97 22.65
CA ASP A 269 -3.28 4.43 22.63
C ASP A 269 -4.17 4.93 21.47
N PHE A 270 -4.28 4.14 20.40
CA PHE A 270 -5.11 4.45 19.23
C PHE A 270 -6.54 3.88 19.32
N VAL A 271 -6.81 2.93 20.23
CA VAL A 271 -8.15 2.33 20.39
C VAL A 271 -9.26 3.38 20.61
N PRO A 272 -9.07 4.42 21.47
CA PRO A 272 -10.11 5.43 21.66
C PRO A 272 -10.48 6.19 20.39
N ILE A 273 -9.50 6.55 19.55
CA ILE A 273 -9.77 7.29 18.31
C ILE A 273 -10.36 6.39 17.23
N ILE A 274 -10.00 5.10 17.19
CA ILE A 274 -10.62 4.14 16.28
C ILE A 274 -12.10 3.95 16.65
N LYS A 275 -12.43 3.91 17.96
CA LYS A 275 -13.82 3.89 18.44
C LYS A 275 -14.58 5.17 18.13
N GLU A 276 -13.91 6.32 18.15
CA GLU A 276 -14.48 7.63 17.81
C GLU A 276 -14.80 7.77 16.32
N PHE A 277 -13.93 7.25 15.44
CA PHE A 277 -14.09 7.29 13.98
C PHE A 277 -14.10 5.88 13.36
N PRO A 278 -15.08 5.03 13.69
CA PRO A 278 -15.05 3.59 13.36
C PRO A 278 -15.07 3.30 11.86
N ASP A 279 -15.51 4.27 11.06
CA ASP A 279 -15.63 4.13 9.62
C ASP A 279 -14.43 4.71 8.83
N ARG A 280 -13.41 5.25 9.52
CA ARG A 280 -12.34 6.07 8.90
C ARG A 280 -10.92 5.49 9.02
N PHE A 281 -10.77 4.29 9.57
CA PHE A 281 -9.49 3.57 9.66
C PHE A 281 -9.46 2.39 8.70
N LEU A 282 -8.32 2.21 8.04
CA LEU A 282 -8.00 1.09 7.15
C LEU A 282 -6.76 0.38 7.72
N LEU A 283 -6.84 -0.93 7.93
CA LEU A 283 -5.75 -1.68 8.57
C LEU A 283 -4.79 -2.23 7.53
N SER A 284 -3.47 -2.10 7.74
CA SER A 284 -2.48 -2.49 6.73
C SER A 284 -1.17 -3.03 7.29
N THR A 285 -0.40 -3.65 6.39
CA THR A 285 0.94 -4.17 6.67
C THR A 285 2.07 -3.32 6.15
N ASP A 286 1.84 -2.47 5.15
CA ASP A 286 2.89 -1.80 4.37
C ASP A 286 4.00 -2.77 3.91
N SER A 287 3.61 -4.02 3.59
CA SER A 287 4.53 -5.12 3.30
C SER A 287 5.61 -5.38 4.37
N GLY A 288 5.36 -4.96 5.61
CA GLY A 288 6.31 -5.05 6.71
C GLY A 288 7.50 -4.10 6.60
N TYR A 289 7.38 -2.99 5.88
CA TYR A 289 8.47 -2.02 5.73
C TYR A 289 9.00 -1.55 7.10
N GLY A 290 10.33 -1.51 7.24
CA GLY A 290 10.99 -1.14 8.49
C GLY A 290 10.84 -2.16 9.63
N LEU A 291 10.24 -3.33 9.40
CA LEU A 291 10.13 -4.43 10.37
C LEU A 291 11.04 -5.60 9.97
N SER A 292 11.16 -6.60 10.85
CA SER A 292 11.93 -7.82 10.53
C SER A 292 11.25 -8.71 9.49
N SER A 293 9.93 -8.60 9.33
CA SER A 293 9.10 -9.49 8.50
C SER A 293 7.68 -8.94 8.35
N GLU A 294 7.01 -9.24 7.23
CA GLU A 294 5.58 -8.93 7.03
C GLU A 294 4.68 -9.73 7.97
N GLU A 295 5.10 -10.93 8.37
CA GLU A 295 4.41 -11.71 9.41
C GLU A 295 4.26 -10.94 10.73
N ASN A 296 5.22 -10.07 11.07
CA ASN A 296 5.08 -9.21 12.25
C ASN A 296 4.03 -8.13 12.01
N ALA A 297 3.95 -7.58 10.80
CA ALA A 297 2.91 -6.63 10.46
C ALA A 297 1.51 -7.27 10.56
N ILE A 298 1.33 -8.49 10.01
CA ILE A 298 0.09 -9.26 10.11
C ILE A 298 -0.24 -9.57 11.58
N GLN A 299 0.77 -9.97 12.37
CA GLN A 299 0.57 -10.20 13.80
C GLN A 299 0.07 -8.95 14.52
N ALA A 300 0.62 -7.78 14.19
CA ALA A 300 0.20 -6.52 14.77
C ALA A 300 -1.24 -6.13 14.38
N MET A 301 -1.69 -6.48 13.17
CA MET A 301 -3.09 -6.33 12.78
C MET A 301 -3.99 -7.10 13.76
N TYR A 302 -3.70 -8.38 14.03
CA TYR A 302 -4.47 -9.17 15.00
C TYR A 302 -4.38 -8.64 16.43
N MET A 303 -3.21 -8.15 16.85
CA MET A 303 -3.06 -7.50 18.17
C MET A 303 -3.93 -6.25 18.29
N LEU A 304 -4.05 -5.46 17.23
CA LEU A 304 -4.95 -4.30 17.22
C LEU A 304 -6.41 -4.75 17.32
N LEU A 305 -6.83 -5.75 16.52
CA LEU A 305 -8.19 -6.27 16.56
C LEU A 305 -8.55 -6.80 17.95
N ASP A 306 -7.60 -7.47 18.62
CA ASP A 306 -7.74 -7.93 20.01
C ASP A 306 -7.89 -6.76 20.99
N ALA A 307 -7.10 -5.69 20.83
CA ALA A 307 -7.18 -4.51 21.67
C ALA A 307 -8.49 -3.70 21.48
N LEU A 308 -9.16 -3.82 20.33
CA LEU A 308 -10.46 -3.18 20.10
C LEU A 308 -11.56 -3.81 20.96
N ASP A 309 -11.53 -5.14 21.12
CA ASP A 309 -12.47 -5.96 21.91
C ASP A 309 -13.96 -5.64 21.62
N ASP A 310 -14.27 -5.42 20.34
CA ASP A 310 -15.62 -5.11 19.85
C ASP A 310 -15.81 -5.76 18.47
N PRO A 311 -16.60 -6.86 18.36
CA PRO A 311 -16.78 -7.58 17.10
C PRO A 311 -17.29 -6.70 15.95
N ALA A 312 -18.19 -5.76 16.22
CA ALA A 312 -18.75 -4.90 15.17
C ALA A 312 -17.72 -3.89 14.67
N LEU A 313 -16.86 -3.41 15.57
CA LEU A 313 -15.74 -2.54 15.18
C LEU A 313 -14.64 -3.31 14.46
N ILE A 314 -14.30 -4.51 14.95
CA ILE A 314 -13.34 -5.42 14.31
C ILE A 314 -13.73 -5.67 12.86
N ASP A 315 -14.99 -6.01 12.57
CA ASP A 315 -15.47 -6.23 11.20
C ASP A 315 -15.26 -5.01 10.30
N LYS A 316 -15.47 -3.79 10.84
CA LYS A 316 -15.26 -2.55 10.08
C LYS A 316 -13.78 -2.31 9.78
N ILE A 317 -12.92 -2.43 10.79
CA ILE A 317 -11.49 -2.11 10.68
C ILE A 317 -10.73 -3.17 9.88
N ALA A 318 -11.04 -4.45 10.09
CA ALA A 318 -10.39 -5.56 9.41
C ALA A 318 -10.77 -5.66 7.92
N PHE A 319 -11.99 -5.29 7.55
CA PHE A 319 -12.52 -5.55 6.20
C PHE A 319 -13.50 -4.49 5.70
N GLY A 320 -14.51 -4.15 6.50
CA GLY A 320 -15.70 -3.43 6.02
C GLY A 320 -15.43 -2.04 5.45
N ASN A 321 -14.46 -1.30 6.00
CA ASN A 321 -14.19 0.08 5.58
C ASN A 321 -13.60 0.16 4.17
N ILE A 322 -12.53 -0.60 3.89
CA ILE A 322 -11.91 -0.60 2.56
C ILE A 322 -12.88 -1.16 1.52
N GLU A 323 -13.58 -2.25 1.83
CA GLU A 323 -14.53 -2.89 0.91
C GLU A 323 -15.69 -1.97 0.54
N ARG A 324 -16.16 -1.14 1.47
CA ARG A 324 -17.15 -0.09 1.16
C ARG A 324 -16.60 0.90 0.13
N LEU A 325 -15.36 1.36 0.28
CA LEU A 325 -14.72 2.26 -0.69
C LEU A 325 -14.57 1.63 -2.08
N ILE A 326 -14.38 0.31 -2.17
CA ILE A 326 -14.27 -0.41 -3.44
C ILE A 326 -15.64 -0.59 -4.09
N ARG A 327 -16.62 -1.08 -3.32
CA ARG A 327 -17.97 -1.40 -3.80
C ARG A 327 -18.75 -0.17 -4.27
N ASP A 328 -18.56 0.97 -3.62
CA ASP A 328 -19.35 2.18 -3.89
C ASP A 328 -18.90 2.92 -5.17
N GLN A 329 -17.88 2.41 -5.87
CA GLN A 329 -17.39 2.97 -7.12
C GLN A 329 -18.29 2.60 -8.30
N PRO A 330 -18.74 3.59 -9.10
CA PRO A 330 -19.54 3.32 -10.28
C PRO A 330 -18.71 2.63 -11.36
N ILE A 331 -19.37 1.88 -12.23
CA ILE A 331 -18.78 1.37 -13.46
C ILE A 331 -18.15 2.51 -14.29
N THR A 332 -16.98 2.27 -14.87
CA THR A 332 -16.31 3.26 -15.72
C THR A 332 -16.91 3.32 -17.12
N GLY A 333 -16.60 4.39 -17.88
CA GLY A 333 -17.03 4.52 -19.26
C GLY A 333 -16.53 3.36 -20.13
N THR A 334 -15.29 2.93 -19.92
CA THR A 334 -14.65 1.85 -20.67
C THR A 334 -15.22 0.48 -20.29
N GLN A 335 -15.45 0.22 -19.00
CA GLN A 335 -16.13 -1.00 -18.56
C GLN A 335 -17.57 -1.06 -19.10
N LEU A 336 -18.31 0.05 -19.06
CA LEU A 336 -19.66 0.11 -19.61
C LEU A 336 -19.69 -0.19 -21.12
N ALA A 337 -18.72 0.34 -21.87
CA ALA A 337 -18.58 0.02 -23.28
C ALA A 337 -18.29 -1.48 -23.51
N ALA A 338 -17.40 -2.08 -22.71
CA ALA A 338 -17.09 -3.51 -22.78
C ALA A 338 -18.29 -4.39 -22.43
N VAL A 339 -19.07 -4.03 -21.40
CA VAL A 339 -20.30 -4.75 -21.04
C VAL A 339 -21.33 -4.67 -22.17
N ARG A 340 -21.51 -3.50 -22.82
CA ARG A 340 -22.41 -3.36 -23.98
C ARG A 340 -21.96 -4.20 -25.18
N GLN A 341 -20.65 -4.31 -25.42
CA GLN A 341 -20.13 -5.21 -26.45
C GLN A 341 -20.43 -6.68 -26.12
N LEU A 342 -20.28 -7.06 -24.86
CA LEU A 342 -20.65 -8.40 -24.38
C LEU A 342 -22.15 -8.68 -24.56
N GLU A 343 -23.03 -7.71 -24.27
CA GLU A 343 -24.47 -7.84 -24.52
C GLU A 343 -24.76 -8.09 -26.01
N ASN A 344 -24.15 -7.30 -26.89
CA ASN A 344 -24.36 -7.43 -28.33
C ASN A 344 -23.91 -8.79 -28.86
N ARG A 345 -22.81 -9.33 -28.32
CA ARG A 345 -22.26 -10.63 -28.71
C ARG A 345 -23.09 -11.80 -28.19
N THR A 346 -23.63 -11.70 -26.98
CA THR A 346 -24.29 -12.83 -26.28
C THR A 346 -25.82 -12.78 -26.34
N GLY A 347 -26.40 -11.62 -26.66
CA GLY A 347 -27.84 -11.35 -26.57
C GLY A 347 -28.36 -11.21 -25.13
N LYS A 348 -27.52 -11.45 -24.11
CA LYS A 348 -27.89 -11.28 -22.70
C LYS A 348 -27.87 -9.79 -22.33
N LYS A 349 -28.86 -9.35 -21.56
CA LYS A 349 -28.94 -7.99 -21.02
C LYS A 349 -28.49 -7.96 -19.56
N TYR A 350 -27.78 -6.89 -19.20
CA TYR A 350 -27.31 -6.63 -17.84
C TYR A 350 -27.87 -5.30 -17.37
N ASP A 351 -28.18 -5.20 -16.07
CA ASP A 351 -28.58 -3.92 -15.48
C ASP A 351 -27.35 -3.05 -15.24
N THR A 352 -26.96 -2.27 -16.26
CA THR A 352 -25.79 -1.40 -16.18
C THR A 352 -26.03 -0.14 -15.34
N ALA A 353 -27.26 0.15 -14.91
CA ALA A 353 -27.56 1.36 -14.14
C ALA A 353 -27.06 1.27 -12.68
N ASN A 354 -26.98 0.05 -12.15
CA ASN A 354 -26.59 -0.22 -10.77
C ASN A 354 -25.29 -1.01 -10.64
N LEU A 355 -24.60 -1.29 -11.75
CA LEU A 355 -23.40 -2.12 -11.75
C LEU A 355 -22.21 -1.33 -11.19
N SER A 356 -21.56 -1.87 -10.17
CA SER A 356 -20.31 -1.29 -9.64
C SER A 356 -19.12 -1.60 -10.55
N LYS A 357 -18.00 -0.88 -10.33
CA LYS A 357 -16.72 -1.14 -10.99
C LYS A 357 -16.23 -2.58 -10.78
N GLU A 358 -16.41 -3.11 -9.57
CA GLU A 358 -15.98 -4.46 -9.22
C GLU A 358 -16.88 -5.51 -9.90
N GLU A 359 -18.19 -5.34 -9.82
CA GLU A 359 -19.16 -6.27 -10.43
C GLU A 359 -18.99 -6.32 -11.96
N ALA A 360 -18.76 -5.16 -12.60
CA ALA A 360 -18.46 -5.09 -14.02
C ALA A 360 -17.19 -5.86 -14.38
N SER A 361 -16.11 -5.72 -13.59
CA SER A 361 -14.86 -6.45 -13.81
C SER A 361 -15.07 -7.96 -13.70
N LYS A 362 -15.72 -8.42 -12.64
CA LYS A 362 -16.01 -9.85 -12.41
C LYS A 362 -16.85 -10.43 -13.55
N LEU A 363 -17.87 -9.69 -13.99
CA LEU A 363 -18.72 -10.09 -15.11
C LEU A 363 -17.94 -10.22 -16.43
N LEU A 364 -17.04 -9.29 -16.73
CA LEU A 364 -16.21 -9.34 -17.93
C LEU A 364 -15.23 -10.54 -17.88
N LEU A 365 -14.55 -10.73 -16.76
CA LEU A 365 -13.62 -11.85 -16.55
C LEU A 365 -14.33 -13.21 -16.69
N GLN A 366 -15.48 -13.38 -16.05
CA GLN A 366 -16.28 -14.61 -16.14
C GLN A 366 -16.77 -14.90 -17.58
N ALA A 367 -16.98 -13.86 -18.37
CA ALA A 367 -17.36 -13.98 -19.78
C ALA A 367 -16.16 -14.24 -20.73
N GLY A 368 -14.96 -14.44 -20.18
CA GLY A 368 -13.72 -14.56 -20.95
C GLY A 368 -13.45 -13.30 -21.77
N GLN A 369 -13.94 -12.14 -21.32
CA GLN A 369 -13.57 -10.86 -21.90
C GLN A 369 -12.33 -10.34 -21.18
N PRO A 370 -11.31 -9.95 -21.94
CA PRO A 370 -10.17 -9.32 -21.33
C PRO A 370 -10.63 -7.96 -20.78
N LEU A 371 -10.15 -7.58 -19.60
CA LEU A 371 -10.51 -6.29 -19.01
C LEU A 371 -9.98 -5.15 -19.89
N PRO A 372 -10.50 -3.93 -19.79
CA PRO A 372 -9.90 -2.79 -20.48
C PRO A 372 -8.38 -2.68 -20.26
N GLY A 373 -7.66 -2.12 -21.24
CA GLY A 373 -6.21 -1.88 -21.15
C GLY A 373 -5.31 -3.12 -21.26
N THR A 374 -5.88 -4.28 -21.59
CA THR A 374 -5.14 -5.52 -21.84
C THR A 374 -4.93 -5.69 -23.34
N GLU A 375 -4.15 -4.82 -23.96
CA GLU A 375 -3.59 -5.19 -25.27
C GLU A 375 -2.49 -6.21 -24.99
N ASP A 376 -2.62 -7.39 -25.62
CA ASP A 376 -1.59 -8.43 -25.60
C ASP A 376 -0.28 -7.80 -26.11
N GLU A 377 0.74 -7.70 -25.24
CA GLU A 377 2.12 -7.37 -25.63
C GLU A 377 2.73 -8.48 -26.51
#